data_AF-A0A085Z3W3-F1
#
_entry.id   AF-A0A085Z3W3-F1
#
_cell.length_a   1.000
_cell.length_b   1.000
_cell.length_c   1.000
_cell.angle_alpha   90.00
_cell.angle_beta   90.00
_cell.angle_gamma   90.00
#
_symmetry.space_group_name_H-M   'P 1'
#
loop_
_entity.id
_entity.type
_entity.pdbx_description
1 polymer ?
#
loop_
_entity_poly.entity_id
_entity_poly.type
_entity_poly.pdbx_seq_one_letter_code
_entity_poly.pdbx_strand_id
1 'polypeptide(L)'
;MNKTIAKLSVLIDQYLYKTKHYIEASLSKPLKKSDDFVWSYRYFGFNIFNYEIQFVFDEDIVVDIVICEYFLWVELRNTFYFEGETLEYRIIELR
;
A
#
# COMPACT_ATOMS: atom_id res chain seq x y z
N MET A 1 8.25 16.94 -5.64
CA MET A 1 7.81 15.94 -4.66
C MET A 1 7.59 14.61 -5.38
N ASN A 2 8.11 13.50 -4.86
CA ASN A 2 7.96 12.17 -5.48
C ASN A 2 6.47 11.77 -5.48
N LYS A 3 5.90 11.45 -6.65
CA LYS A 3 4.46 11.18 -6.81
C LYS A 3 3.98 10.00 -5.97
N THR A 4 4.83 8.98 -5.80
CA THR A 4 4.54 7.79 -4.99
C THR A 4 4.49 8.15 -3.50
N ILE A 5 5.38 9.05 -3.04
CA ILE A 5 5.37 9.57 -1.67
C ILE A 5 4.09 10.37 -1.40
N ALA A 6 3.69 11.24 -2.34
CA ALA A 6 2.46 12.01 -2.21
C ALA A 6 1.21 11.10 -2.16
N LYS A 7 1.17 10.04 -2.98
CA LYS A 7 0.11 9.04 -2.92
C LYS A 7 0.10 8.31 -1.59
N LEU A 8 1.26 7.87 -1.10
CA LEU A 8 1.36 7.16 0.17
C LEU A 8 0.90 8.03 1.34
N SER A 9 1.28 9.31 1.36
CA SER A 9 0.78 10.29 2.35
C SER A 9 -0.74 10.35 2.38
N VAL A 10 -1.40 10.43 1.23
CA VAL A 10 -2.87 10.43 1.15
C VAL A 10 -3.46 9.12 1.68
N LEU A 11 -2.84 7.98 1.36
CA LEU A 11 -3.30 6.68 1.87
C LEU A 11 -3.15 6.58 3.38
N ILE A 12 -2.06 7.07 3.95
CA ILE A 12 -1.83 7.12 5.40
C ILE A 12 -2.94 7.94 6.07
N ASP A 13 -3.16 9.16 5.59
CA ASP A 13 -4.17 10.07 6.16
C ASP A 13 -5.58 9.47 6.11
N GLN A 14 -5.86 8.67 5.08
CA GLN A 14 -7.17 8.06 4.88
C GLN A 14 -7.37 6.75 5.66
N TYR A 15 -6.34 5.91 5.72
CA TYR A 15 -6.50 4.48 6.06
C TYR A 15 -5.69 4.01 7.26
N LEU A 16 -4.68 4.76 7.74
CA LEU A 16 -3.92 4.35 8.92
C LEU A 16 -4.86 4.24 10.15
N TYR A 17 -4.67 3.19 10.95
CA TYR A 17 -5.49 2.79 12.10
C TYR A 17 -6.97 2.53 11.79
N LYS A 18 -7.35 2.43 10.52
CA LYS A 18 -8.71 2.01 10.15
C LYS A 18 -8.83 0.50 10.25
N THR A 19 -10.03 0.03 10.53
CA THR A 19 -10.31 -1.42 10.63
C THR A 19 -10.38 -2.06 9.25
N LYS A 20 -10.16 -3.38 9.17
CA LYS A 20 -10.42 -4.15 7.93
C LYS A 20 -11.80 -3.89 7.36
N HIS A 21 -12.81 -3.80 8.23
CA HIS A 21 -14.18 -3.48 7.82
C HIS A 21 -14.29 -2.13 7.10
N TYR A 22 -13.61 -1.09 7.59
CA TYR A 22 -13.57 0.20 6.92
C TYR A 22 -12.88 0.11 5.54
N ILE A 23 -11.74 -0.58 5.47
CA ILE A 23 -11.01 -0.79 4.20
C ILE A 23 -11.89 -1.51 3.18
N GLU A 24 -12.56 -2.59 3.57
CA GLU A 24 -13.46 -3.35 2.69
C GLU A 24 -14.65 -2.51 2.21
N ALA A 25 -15.22 -1.68 3.08
CA ALA A 25 -16.30 -0.77 2.72
C ALA A 25 -15.86 0.32 1.72
N SER A 26 -14.62 0.82 1.85
CA SER A 26 -14.07 1.87 0.99
C SER A 26 -13.52 1.35 -0.35
N LEU A 27 -12.84 0.20 -0.34
CA LEU A 27 -12.04 -0.29 -1.46
C LEU A 27 -12.58 -1.59 -2.08
N SER A 28 -13.70 -2.11 -1.59
CA SER A 28 -14.22 -3.44 -1.92
C SER A 28 -13.30 -4.58 -1.47
N LYS A 29 -13.50 -5.78 -2.00
CA LYS A 29 -12.77 -6.98 -1.59
C LYS A 29 -11.30 -6.94 -2.01
N PRO A 30 -10.37 -7.41 -1.16
CA PRO A 30 -8.97 -7.53 -1.49
C PRO A 30 -8.71 -8.61 -2.55
N LEU A 31 -7.49 -8.62 -3.10
CA LEU A 31 -7.06 -9.65 -4.04
C LEU A 31 -7.03 -11.04 -3.39
N LYS A 32 -7.16 -12.10 -4.20
CA LYS A 32 -7.12 -13.49 -3.72
C LYS A 32 -5.85 -13.91 -3.00
N LYS A 33 -4.74 -13.19 -3.21
CA LYS A 33 -3.45 -13.48 -2.57
C LYS A 33 -3.33 -12.90 -1.16
N SER A 34 -4.33 -12.14 -0.73
CA SER A 34 -4.38 -11.54 0.60
C SER A 34 -4.65 -12.57 1.68
N ASP A 35 -4.16 -12.29 2.88
CA ASP A 35 -4.29 -13.14 4.05
C ASP A 35 -4.80 -12.35 5.27
N ASP A 36 -4.68 -12.93 6.46
CA ASP A 36 -5.15 -12.32 7.71
C ASP A 36 -4.32 -11.11 8.16
N PHE A 37 -3.11 -10.92 7.62
CA PHE A 37 -2.20 -9.84 8.02
C PHE A 37 -1.98 -8.82 6.91
N VAL A 38 -2.14 -9.20 5.64
CA VAL A 38 -1.86 -8.33 4.50
C VAL A 38 -2.98 -8.40 3.48
N TRP A 39 -3.61 -7.25 3.23
CA TRP A 39 -4.56 -7.09 2.13
C TRP A 39 -3.94 -6.31 0.98
N SER A 40 -4.10 -6.84 -0.23
CA SER A 40 -3.52 -6.30 -1.45
C SER A 40 -4.62 -5.81 -2.38
N TYR A 41 -4.45 -4.62 -2.92
CA TYR A 41 -5.38 -3.98 -3.86
C TYR A 41 -4.62 -3.54 -5.10
N ARG A 42 -4.99 -4.08 -6.26
CA ARG A 42 -4.36 -3.72 -7.53
C ARG A 42 -5.10 -2.56 -8.20
N TYR A 43 -4.34 -1.55 -8.58
CA TYR A 43 -4.82 -0.45 -9.41
C TYR A 43 -4.12 -0.49 -10.76
N PHE A 44 -4.91 -0.65 -11.82
CA PHE A 44 -4.43 -0.54 -13.19
C PHE A 44 -4.32 0.95 -13.55
N GLY A 45 -3.11 1.41 -13.84
CA GLY A 45 -2.93 2.70 -14.51
C GLY A 45 -3.35 2.61 -15.98
N PHE A 46 -3.52 3.76 -16.64
CA PHE A 46 -3.77 3.81 -18.10
C PHE A 46 -2.57 3.34 -18.96
N ASN A 47 -1.41 3.06 -18.34
CA ASN A 47 -0.18 2.61 -19.00
C ASN A 47 0.27 1.24 -18.47
N ILE A 48 1.32 0.67 -19.05
CA ILE A 48 2.00 -0.59 -18.64
C ILE A 48 2.57 -0.60 -17.20
N PHE A 49 2.39 0.48 -16.45
CA PHE A 49 2.73 0.58 -15.04
C PHE A 49 1.50 0.22 -14.20
N ASN A 50 1.63 -0.85 -13.42
CA ASN A 50 0.63 -1.27 -12.46
C ASN A 50 1.18 -0.98 -11.06
N TYR A 51 0.30 -0.63 -10.13
CA TYR A 51 0.69 -0.54 -8.74
C TYR A 51 -0.29 -1.32 -7.88
N GLU A 52 0.25 -1.84 -6.79
CA GLU A 52 -0.49 -2.54 -5.77
C GLU A 52 -0.31 -1.81 -4.45
N ILE A 53 -1.41 -1.62 -3.74
CA ILE A 53 -1.39 -1.10 -2.39
C ILE A 53 -1.54 -2.30 -1.46
N GLN A 54 -0.66 -2.42 -0.49
CA GLN A 54 -0.76 -3.41 0.57
C GLN A 54 -1.04 -2.71 1.90
N PHE A 55 -2.08 -3.15 2.57
CA PHE A 55 -2.41 -2.76 3.93
C PHE A 55 -1.97 -3.89 4.85
N VAL A 56 -1.11 -3.57 5.82
CA VAL A 56 -0.68 -4.49 6.87
C VAL A 56 -1.54 -4.27 8.08
N PHE A 57 -2.03 -5.35 8.68
CA PHE A 57 -2.91 -5.32 9.82
C PHE A 57 -2.27 -5.95 11.05
N ASP A 58 -2.53 -5.33 12.20
CA ASP A 58 -2.39 -5.94 13.51
C ASP A 58 -3.74 -5.82 14.23
N GLU A 59 -4.20 -6.88 14.89
CA GLU A 59 -5.50 -6.91 15.61
C GLU A 59 -6.69 -6.26 14.86
N ASP A 60 -6.77 -6.42 13.53
CA ASP A 60 -7.81 -5.86 12.64
C ASP A 60 -7.66 -4.38 12.24
N ILE A 61 -6.62 -3.68 12.70
CA ILE A 61 -6.34 -2.28 12.33
C ILE A 61 -5.15 -2.17 11.38
N VAL A 62 -5.18 -1.19 10.46
CA VAL A 62 -4.04 -0.89 9.59
C VAL A 62 -2.90 -0.29 10.40
N VAL A 63 -1.75 -0.95 10.38
CA VAL A 63 -0.51 -0.48 11.02
C VAL A 63 0.52 0.02 10.02
N ASP A 64 0.57 -0.57 8.82
CA ASP A 64 1.46 -0.12 7.75
C ASP A 64 0.76 -0.12 6.39
N ILE A 65 1.25 0.75 5.49
CA ILE A 65 0.79 0.85 4.11
C ILE A 65 2.00 0.82 3.18
N VAL A 66 1.91 -0.02 2.15
CA VAL A 66 2.96 -0.21 1.15
C VAL A 66 2.39 0.09 -0.23
N ILE A 67 3.15 0.81 -1.06
CA ILE A 67 2.88 0.87 -2.50
C ILE A 67 3.98 0.08 -3.22
N CYS A 68 3.58 -0.99 -3.89
CA CYS A 68 4.40 -1.80 -4.77
C CYS A 68 4.17 -1.35 -6.22
N GLU A 69 5.21 -0.91 -6.91
CA GLU A 69 5.16 -0.53 -8.32
C GLU A 69 5.69 -1.68 -9.19
N TYR A 70 4.90 -2.06 -10.21
CA TYR A 70 5.21 -3.13 -11.15
C TYR A 70 5.33 -2.59 -12.58
N PHE A 71 6.29 -3.12 -13.34
CA PHE A 71 6.43 -2.90 -14.78
C PHE A 71 6.60 -4.25 -15.48
N LEU A 72 5.76 -4.52 -16.48
CA LEU A 72 5.75 -5.83 -17.17
C LEU A 72 5.73 -7.03 -16.20
N TRP A 73 4.96 -6.93 -15.11
CA TRP A 73 4.84 -7.95 -14.05
C TRP A 73 6.05 -8.13 -13.14
N VAL A 74 7.12 -7.36 -13.34
CA VAL A 74 8.29 -7.32 -12.46
C VAL A 74 8.07 -6.26 -11.39
N GLU A 75 8.27 -6.64 -10.12
CA GLU A 75 8.24 -5.70 -8.99
C GLU A 75 9.49 -4.81 -9.04
N LEU A 76 9.30 -3.51 -9.16
CA LEU A 76 10.39 -2.56 -9.31
C LEU A 76 10.74 -1.86 -7.99
N ARG A 77 9.71 -1.51 -7.22
CA ARG A 77 9.88 -0.59 -6.10
C ARG A 77 8.79 -0.77 -5.07
N ASN A 78 9.22 -0.83 -3.82
CA ASN A 78 8.32 -0.73 -2.67
C ASN A 78 8.57 0.59 -1.93
N THR A 79 7.49 1.30 -1.63
CA THR A 79 7.53 2.51 -0.80
C THR A 79 6.72 2.24 0.46
N PHE A 80 7.38 2.29 1.62
CA PHE A 80 6.80 1.99 2.93
C PHE A 80 6.70 3.24 3.79
N TYR A 81 5.72 3.21 4.70
CA TYR A 81 5.67 4.07 5.87
C TYR A 81 6.13 3.28 7.10
N PHE A 82 6.75 3.95 8.07
CA PHE A 82 7.15 3.34 9.34
C PHE A 82 6.63 4.24 10.46
N GLU A 83 5.71 3.73 11.25
CA GLU A 83 5.20 4.45 12.40
C GLU A 83 6.19 4.34 13.57
N GLY A 84 6.69 5.48 14.07
CA GLY A 84 7.55 5.54 15.27
C GLY A 84 8.93 6.17 15.09
N GLU A 85 9.34 6.49 13.87
CA GLU A 85 10.53 7.32 13.60
C GLU A 85 10.15 8.57 12.80
N THR A 86 10.94 9.63 12.95
CA THR A 86 10.73 10.96 12.35
C THR A 86 10.64 10.88 10.81
N LEU A 87 9.44 10.66 10.26
CA LEU A 87 9.06 10.77 8.84
C LEU A 87 10.20 10.52 7.83
N GLU A 88 10.60 9.26 7.67
CA GLU A 88 11.50 8.84 6.58
C GLU A 88 10.83 7.79 5.70
N TYR A 89 10.14 8.27 4.66
CA TYR A 89 9.69 7.42 3.55
C TYR A 89 10.88 6.62 3.02
N ARG A 90 10.81 5.29 3.05
CA ARG A 90 11.86 4.44 2.49
C ARG A 90 11.44 3.91 1.13
N ILE A 91 12.28 4.18 0.14
CA ILE A 91 12.18 3.64 -1.21
C ILE A 91 13.14 2.47 -1.29
N ILE A 92 12.62 1.27 -1.55
CA ILE A 92 13.43 0.08 -1.81
C ILE A 92 13.29 -0.25 -3.29
N GLU A 93 14.37 -0.10 -4.05
CA GLU A 93 14.45 -0.59 -5.43
C GLU A 93 14.78 -2.08 -5.41
N LEU A 94 13.90 -2.88 -6.02
CA LEU A 94 14.09 -4.31 -6.18
C LEU A 94 14.66 -4.53 -7.60
N ARG A 95 15.92 -4.97 -7.68
CA ARG A 95 16.62 -5.28 -8.93
C ARG A 95 16.46 -6.74 -9.31
#